data_AF-A0A6J2YFG2-F1
#
_entry.id   AF-A0A6J2YFG2-F1
#
_cell.length_a   1.000
_cell.length_b   1.000
_cell.length_c   1.000
_cell.angle_alpha   90.00
_cell.angle_beta   90.00
_cell.angle_gamma   90.00
#
_symmetry.space_group_name_H-M   'P 1'
#
loop_
_entity.id
_entity.type
_entity.pdbx_description
1 polymer ?
#
loop_
_entity_poly.entity_id
_entity_poly.type
_entity_poly.pdbx_seq_one_letter_code
_entity_poly.pdbx_strand_id
1 'polypeptide(L)'
;MSLQNQNQNHSGQRSAKRTKYSKDPIDFCKVGGLAHHLATLREVIIIPLLHSNVFAHFNMKAPRGVLFYGPPGTGKTLIAAALATEINREGIGKVAFFERKGADVLDKWVGGSEKNLRDLFDKATKSRPSIIFFDELDGLAPIRDKQTDQIHSSVVATLLALMDGLDNKPGLIVIGATNRIEAIDPALRRPGRFDKEMYFPLPGVEARREILE
;
A
#
# COMPACT_ATOMS: atom_id res chain seq x y z
N MET A 1 37.70 23.86 51.35
CA MET A 1 38.37 22.84 50.52
C MET A 1 37.38 21.70 50.28
N SER A 2 37.07 21.45 49.01
CA SER A 2 36.49 20.21 48.45
C SER A 2 35.07 19.83 48.91
N LEU A 3 33.99 20.14 48.17
CA LEU A 3 33.50 19.47 46.94
C LEU A 3 33.40 17.93 47.08
N GLN A 4 32.18 17.41 47.13
CA GLN A 4 31.65 16.52 46.09
C GLN A 4 30.13 16.35 46.25
N ASN A 5 29.43 17.00 45.33
CA ASN A 5 27.98 16.93 45.14
C ASN A 5 27.69 15.86 44.06
N GLN A 6 26.48 15.32 44.17
CA GLN A 6 25.74 14.46 43.24
C GLN A 6 26.28 14.33 41.80
N ASN A 7 26.48 13.09 41.34
CA ASN A 7 26.59 12.78 39.91
C ASN A 7 25.72 11.55 39.58
N GLN A 8 24.48 11.82 39.19
CA GLN A 8 23.69 10.92 38.35
C GLN A 8 24.24 11.01 36.93
N ASN A 9 24.92 9.98 36.44
CA ASN A 9 25.40 9.94 35.06
C ASN A 9 24.42 9.21 34.16
N HIS A 10 23.87 10.01 33.24
CA HIS A 10 23.34 9.70 31.93
C HIS A 10 23.95 8.46 31.26
N SER A 11 23.10 7.52 30.83
CA SER A 11 23.36 6.71 29.64
C SER A 11 22.50 7.24 28.49
N GLY A 12 23.19 7.71 27.45
CA GLY A 12 22.63 8.36 26.28
C GLY A 12 21.90 7.40 25.34
N GLN A 13 20.79 7.91 24.82
CA GLN A 13 20.44 7.99 23.39
C GLN A 13 20.65 6.74 22.53
N ARG A 14 19.53 6.17 22.06
CA ARG A 14 19.22 6.13 20.61
C ARG A 14 17.71 6.31 20.42
N SER A 15 17.23 7.54 20.61
CA SER A 15 15.94 7.95 20.09
C SER A 15 15.98 7.76 18.56
N ALA A 16 15.20 6.81 18.06
CA ALA A 16 15.00 6.62 16.64
C ALA A 16 14.64 7.99 16.03
N LYS A 17 15.47 8.47 15.10
CA LYS A 17 15.21 9.68 14.33
C LYS A 17 13.87 9.49 13.62
N ARG A 18 12.80 10.01 14.22
CA ARG A 18 11.55 10.31 13.53
C ARG A 18 11.90 11.38 12.51
N THR A 19 12.18 10.96 11.29
CA THR A 19 12.20 11.87 10.14
C THR A 19 10.81 12.49 10.09
N LYS A 20 10.70 13.74 10.53
CA LYS A 20 9.50 14.55 10.40
C LYS A 20 9.30 14.80 8.91
N TYR A 21 8.56 13.93 8.22
CA TYR A 21 7.93 14.33 6.98
C TYR A 21 6.98 15.48 7.33
N SER A 22 7.14 16.61 6.64
CA SER A 22 6.24 17.74 6.76
C SER A 22 4.82 17.26 6.53
N LYS A 23 3.91 17.73 7.38
CA LYS A 23 2.51 17.30 7.48
C LYS A 23 1.66 17.98 6.41
N ASP A 24 2.23 18.21 5.23
CA ASP A 24 1.51 18.77 4.10
C ASP A 24 0.95 17.59 3.29
N PRO A 25 -0.34 17.60 2.97
CA PRO A 25 -0.89 16.63 2.05
C PRO A 25 -0.10 16.65 0.73
N ILE A 26 0.31 15.46 0.28
CA ILE A 26 0.91 15.30 -1.03
C ILE A 26 -0.25 15.20 -1.99
N ASP A 27 -0.39 16.17 -2.89
CA ASP A 27 -1.43 16.20 -3.91
C ASP A 27 -0.88 15.62 -5.22
N PHE A 28 -1.78 15.24 -6.13
CA PHE A 28 -1.41 14.82 -7.49
C PHE A 28 -0.55 15.86 -8.21
N CYS A 29 -0.76 17.15 -7.93
CA CYS A 29 0.04 18.25 -8.49
C CYS A 29 1.50 18.26 -8.03
N LYS A 30 1.85 17.56 -6.95
CA LYS A 30 3.24 17.45 -6.45
C LYS A 30 3.98 16.23 -7.00
N VAL A 31 3.37 15.46 -7.91
CA VAL A 31 3.94 14.25 -8.49
C VAL A 31 4.31 14.51 -9.95
N GLY A 32 5.57 14.86 -10.20
CA GLY A 32 6.10 15.06 -11.54
C GLY A 32 6.28 13.76 -12.33
N GLY A 33 6.05 13.79 -13.64
CA GLY A 33 6.40 12.73 -14.58
C GLY A 33 5.51 11.50 -14.58
N LEU A 34 4.42 11.48 -13.80
CA LEU A 34 3.51 10.33 -13.64
C LEU A 34 2.05 10.65 -13.99
N ALA A 35 1.80 11.66 -14.82
CA ALA A 35 0.45 12.09 -15.20
C ALA A 35 -0.44 10.95 -15.73
N HIS A 36 0.11 10.07 -16.58
CA HIS A 36 -0.62 8.91 -17.10
C HIS A 36 -1.01 7.91 -15.99
N HIS A 37 -0.13 7.67 -15.02
CA HIS A 37 -0.40 6.80 -13.87
C HIS A 37 -1.48 7.40 -12.98
N LEU A 38 -1.44 8.70 -12.75
CA LEU A 38 -2.48 9.42 -11.99
C LEU A 38 -3.84 9.32 -12.67
N ALA A 39 -3.91 9.53 -13.98
CA ALA A 39 -5.15 9.38 -14.75
C ALA A 39 -5.70 7.95 -14.65
N THR A 40 -4.83 6.95 -14.82
CA THR A 40 -5.21 5.54 -14.69
C THR A 40 -5.73 5.22 -13.28
N LEU A 41 -5.09 5.73 -12.23
CA LEU A 41 -5.55 5.53 -10.85
C LEU A 41 -6.87 6.21 -10.58
N ARG A 42 -7.10 7.39 -11.16
CA ARG A 42 -8.38 8.09 -11.08
C ARG A 42 -9.50 7.24 -11.68
N GLU A 43 -9.29 6.66 -12.85
CA GLU A 43 -10.27 5.80 -13.51
C GLU A 43 -10.51 4.48 -12.78
N VAL A 44 -9.44 3.86 -12.26
CA VAL A 44 -9.51 2.54 -11.63
C VAL A 44 -10.01 2.62 -10.19
N ILE A 45 -9.72 3.70 -9.45
CA ILE A 45 -10.00 3.79 -8.01
C ILE A 45 -11.01 4.87 -7.70
N ILE A 46 -10.76 6.10 -8.14
CA ILE A 46 -11.58 7.26 -7.74
C ILE A 46 -12.98 7.19 -8.36
N ILE A 47 -13.09 6.91 -9.65
CA ILE A 47 -14.38 6.84 -10.36
C ILE A 47 -15.29 5.74 -9.78
N PRO A 48 -14.84 4.50 -9.53
CA PRO A 48 -15.69 3.48 -8.91
C PRO A 48 -16.12 3.81 -7.48
N LEU A 49 -15.29 4.53 -6.72
CA LEU A 49 -15.65 4.99 -5.38
C LEU A 49 -16.71 6.11 -5.43
N LEU A 50 -16.55 7.08 -6.35
CA LEU A 50 -17.50 8.18 -6.56
C LEU A 50 -18.86 7.68 -7.08
N HIS A 51 -18.83 6.78 -8.06
CA HIS A 51 -20.02 6.35 -8.81
C HIS A 51 -20.45 4.92 -8.46
N SER A 52 -20.27 4.51 -7.21
CA SER A 52 -20.62 3.16 -6.73
C SER A 52 -22.08 2.76 -7.06
N ASN A 53 -23.03 3.70 -7.02
CA ASN A 53 -24.42 3.47 -7.41
C ASN A 53 -24.58 3.08 -8.89
N VAL A 54 -23.79 3.67 -9.79
CA VAL A 54 -23.82 3.35 -11.22
C VAL A 54 -23.27 1.95 -11.46
N PHE A 55 -22.16 1.61 -10.81
CA PHE A 55 -21.58 0.27 -10.90
C PHE A 55 -22.53 -0.81 -10.38
N ALA A 56 -23.23 -0.54 -9.27
CA ALA A 56 -24.26 -1.44 -8.74
C ALA A 56 -25.45 -1.60 -9.70
N HIS A 57 -25.91 -0.51 -10.33
CA HIS A 57 -27.03 -0.54 -11.26
C HIS A 57 -26.74 -1.36 -12.52
N PHE A 58 -25.54 -1.25 -13.07
CA PHE A 58 -25.12 -1.99 -14.27
C PHE A 58 -24.47 -3.36 -13.97
N ASN A 59 -24.50 -3.81 -12.71
CA ASN A 59 -23.86 -5.04 -12.26
C ASN A 59 -22.37 -5.14 -12.66
N MET A 60 -21.69 -3.99 -12.71
CA MET A 60 -20.27 -3.88 -13.04
C MET A 60 -19.44 -4.07 -11.77
N LYS A 61 -18.40 -4.90 -11.85
CA LYS A 61 -17.47 -5.09 -10.72
C LYS A 61 -16.41 -4.00 -10.74
N ALA A 62 -16.28 -3.27 -9.63
CA ALA A 62 -15.14 -2.40 -9.39
C ALA A 62 -13.86 -3.24 -9.24
N PRO A 63 -12.70 -2.73 -9.68
CA PRO A 63 -11.42 -3.43 -9.54
C PRO A 63 -11.08 -3.65 -8.06
N ARG A 64 -10.60 -4.86 -7.74
CA ARG A 64 -10.37 -5.32 -6.36
C ARG A 64 -9.01 -4.88 -5.84
N GLY A 65 -8.02 -4.92 -6.72
CA GLY A 65 -6.69 -4.46 -6.38
C GLY A 65 -5.84 -4.04 -7.56
N VAL A 66 -4.86 -3.21 -7.23
CA VAL A 66 -3.89 -2.67 -8.18
C VAL A 66 -2.48 -3.02 -7.71
N LEU A 67 -1.65 -3.55 -8.60
CA LEU A 67 -0.26 -3.88 -8.34
C LEU A 67 0.67 -2.89 -9.03
N PHE A 68 1.42 -2.12 -8.25
CA PHE A 68 2.48 -1.24 -8.70
C PHE A 68 3.79 -2.00 -8.77
N TYR A 69 4.46 -1.94 -9.91
CA TYR A 69 5.77 -2.57 -10.07
C TYR A 69 6.72 -1.72 -10.89
N GLY A 70 8.02 -1.91 -10.67
CA GLY A 70 9.08 -1.21 -11.40
C GLY A 70 10.28 -0.90 -10.50
N PRO A 71 11.33 -0.27 -11.03
CA PRO A 71 12.56 0.01 -10.28
C PRO A 71 12.31 0.80 -8.98
N PRO A 72 13.20 0.68 -7.97
CA PRO A 72 13.09 1.49 -6.77
C PRO A 72 13.25 2.99 -7.09
N GLY A 73 12.61 3.85 -6.30
CA GLY A 73 12.72 5.30 -6.45
C GLY A 73 11.83 5.92 -7.55
N THR A 74 10.94 5.14 -8.18
CA THR A 74 10.02 5.63 -9.23
C THR A 74 8.70 6.21 -8.71
N GLY A 75 8.58 6.47 -7.40
CA GLY A 75 7.42 7.16 -6.83
C GLY A 75 6.20 6.28 -6.50
N LYS A 76 6.33 4.94 -6.43
CA LYS A 76 5.22 4.01 -6.09
C LYS A 76 4.56 4.30 -4.73
N THR A 77 5.35 4.55 -3.69
CA THR A 77 4.85 4.92 -2.35
C THR A 77 4.29 6.35 -2.36
N LEU A 78 4.93 7.25 -3.11
CA LEU A 78 4.52 8.66 -3.23
C LEU A 78 3.13 8.80 -3.87
N ILE A 79 2.89 8.11 -4.99
CA ILE A 79 1.61 8.16 -5.71
C ILE A 79 0.47 7.54 -4.88
N ALA A 80 0.75 6.49 -4.11
CA ALA A 80 -0.23 5.89 -3.20
C ALA A 80 -0.63 6.85 -2.07
N ALA A 81 0.34 7.55 -1.48
CA ALA A 81 0.06 8.60 -0.49
C ALA A 81 -0.72 9.76 -1.12
N ALA A 82 -0.37 10.16 -2.35
CA ALA A 82 -1.06 11.24 -3.05
C ALA A 82 -2.52 10.89 -3.39
N LEU A 83 -2.80 9.63 -3.68
CA LEU A 83 -4.15 9.13 -3.97
C LEU A 83 -5.09 9.29 -2.77
N ALA A 84 -4.61 9.00 -1.56
CA ALA A 84 -5.41 9.18 -0.35
C ALA A 84 -5.82 10.65 -0.15
N THR A 85 -4.92 11.58 -0.45
CA THR A 85 -5.18 13.02 -0.41
C THR A 85 -6.18 13.45 -1.47
N GLU A 86 -5.99 12.99 -2.71
CA GLU A 86 -6.85 13.35 -3.84
C GLU A 86 -8.30 12.91 -3.62
N ILE A 87 -8.51 11.70 -3.10
CA ILE A 87 -9.86 11.18 -2.78
C ILE A 87 -10.56 12.07 -1.73
N ASN A 88 -9.83 12.54 -0.73
CA ASN A 88 -10.38 13.45 0.27
C ASN A 88 -10.76 14.82 -0.34
N ARG A 89 -9.99 15.27 -1.35
CA ARG A 89 -10.20 16.55 -2.03
C ARG A 89 -11.37 16.53 -3.01
N GLU A 90 -11.58 15.41 -3.70
CA GLU A 90 -12.66 15.18 -4.69
C GLU A 90 -14.07 15.05 -4.05
N GLY A 91 -14.20 15.27 -2.74
CA GLY A 91 -15.51 15.34 -2.07
C GLY A 91 -16.14 13.99 -1.72
N ILE A 92 -15.39 12.88 -1.84
CA ILE A 92 -15.82 11.50 -1.49
C ILE A 92 -15.98 11.32 0.03
N GLY A 93 -15.57 12.31 0.82
CA GLY A 93 -15.45 12.22 2.26
C GLY A 93 -14.10 11.61 2.66
N LYS A 94 -13.94 11.33 3.95
CA LYS A 94 -12.68 10.84 4.50
C LYS A 94 -12.47 9.36 4.13
N VAL A 95 -11.51 9.07 3.24
CA VAL A 95 -11.09 7.69 2.97
C VAL A 95 -10.10 7.22 4.04
N ALA A 96 -10.31 6.02 4.57
CA ALA A 96 -9.35 5.43 5.50
C ALA A 96 -8.19 4.80 4.73
N PHE A 97 -6.96 5.24 4.99
CA PHE A 97 -5.75 4.72 4.35
C PHE A 97 -4.94 3.91 5.35
N PHE A 98 -4.73 2.62 5.05
CA PHE A 98 -3.97 1.69 5.88
C PHE A 98 -2.69 1.28 5.15
N GLU A 99 -1.56 1.82 5.58
CA GLU A 99 -0.25 1.46 5.02
C GLU A 99 0.44 0.38 5.87
N ARG A 100 0.98 -0.65 5.21
CA ARG A 100 1.82 -1.68 5.82
C ARG A 100 2.97 -2.03 4.89
N LYS A 101 4.17 -2.20 5.44
CA LYS A 101 5.27 -2.82 4.70
C LYS A 101 5.14 -4.34 4.78
N GLY A 102 5.59 -5.05 3.74
CA GLY A 102 5.48 -6.50 3.69
C GLY A 102 6.16 -7.19 4.87
N ALA A 103 7.31 -6.67 5.31
CA ALA A 103 8.02 -7.17 6.49
C ALA A 103 7.29 -6.90 7.82
N ASP A 104 6.56 -5.79 7.94
CA ASP A 104 5.88 -5.40 9.20
C ASP A 104 4.69 -6.29 9.53
N VAL A 105 4.17 -7.01 8.53
CA VAL A 105 3.04 -7.93 8.69
C VAL A 105 3.50 -9.30 9.21
N LEU A 106 4.79 -9.62 9.06
CA LEU A 106 5.37 -10.90 9.45
C LEU A 106 5.75 -10.87 10.94
N ASP A 107 4.98 -11.59 11.75
CA ASP A 107 5.32 -11.89 13.13
C ASP A 107 6.19 -13.15 13.24
N LYS A 108 7.09 -13.17 14.23
CA LYS A 108 7.92 -14.34 14.55
C LYS A 108 7.10 -15.49 15.15
N TRP A 109 5.87 -15.23 15.56
CA TRP A 109 4.97 -16.20 16.18
C TRP A 109 4.09 -16.87 15.13
N VAL A 110 4.06 -18.20 15.15
CA VAL A 110 3.19 -19.01 14.27
C VAL A 110 1.73 -18.56 14.43
N GLY A 111 1.10 -18.18 13.32
CA GLY A 111 -0.28 -17.69 13.28
C GLY A 111 -0.48 -16.20 13.61
N GLY A 112 0.55 -15.50 14.12
CA GLY A 112 0.48 -14.07 14.43
C GLY A 112 0.27 -13.22 13.17
N SER A 113 1.06 -13.47 12.14
CA SER A 113 1.00 -12.76 10.85
C SER A 113 -0.37 -12.87 10.18
N GLU A 114 -0.98 -14.06 10.23
CA GLU A 114 -2.28 -14.34 9.60
C GLU A 114 -3.41 -13.64 10.35
N LYS A 115 -3.34 -13.63 11.70
CA LYS A 115 -4.27 -12.87 12.53
C LYS A 115 -4.15 -11.37 12.25
N ASN A 116 -2.94 -10.84 12.17
CA ASN A 116 -2.70 -9.43 11.87
C ASN A 116 -3.28 -9.02 10.50
N LEU A 117 -3.13 -9.89 9.49
CA LEU A 117 -3.76 -9.67 8.18
C LEU A 117 -5.29 -9.65 8.26
N ARG A 118 -5.90 -10.63 8.95
CA ARG A 118 -7.37 -10.66 9.12
C ARG A 118 -7.86 -9.41 9.86
N ASP A 119 -7.20 -9.06 10.96
CA ASP A 119 -7.53 -7.87 11.76
C ASP A 119 -7.39 -6.57 10.94
N LEU A 120 -6.39 -6.48 10.06
CA LEU A 120 -6.21 -5.35 9.15
C LEU A 120 -7.38 -5.23 8.16
N PHE A 121 -7.73 -6.34 7.50
CA PHE A 121 -8.85 -6.35 6.55
C PHE A 121 -10.19 -6.06 7.24
N ASP A 122 -10.41 -6.58 8.44
CA ASP A 122 -11.63 -6.32 9.21
C ASP A 122 -11.73 -4.85 9.65
N LYS A 123 -10.62 -4.26 10.11
CA LYS A 123 -10.55 -2.83 10.42
C LYS A 123 -10.83 -1.98 9.18
N ALA A 124 -10.18 -2.31 8.05
CA ALA A 124 -10.40 -1.59 6.81
C ALA A 124 -11.86 -1.71 6.32
N THR A 125 -12.46 -2.89 6.45
CA THR A 125 -13.87 -3.13 6.10
C THR A 125 -14.84 -2.31 6.95
N LYS A 126 -14.54 -2.10 8.23
CA LYS A 126 -15.34 -1.26 9.13
C LYS A 126 -15.17 0.24 8.86
N SER A 127 -14.04 0.64 8.26
CA SER A 127 -13.70 2.03 7.96
C SER A 127 -13.92 2.41 6.49
N ARG A 128 -14.78 1.69 5.76
CA ARG A 128 -15.05 1.98 4.33
C ARG A 128 -15.70 3.36 4.13
N PRO A 129 -15.37 4.10 3.04
CA PRO A 129 -14.44 3.71 1.97
C PRO A 129 -12.99 3.68 2.46
N SER A 130 -12.24 2.65 2.06
CA SER A 130 -10.89 2.43 2.56
C SER A 130 -9.94 1.81 1.54
N ILE A 131 -8.66 2.12 1.71
CA ILE A 131 -7.56 1.62 0.89
C ILE A 131 -6.55 0.94 1.82
N ILE A 132 -6.18 -0.29 1.50
CA ILE A 132 -5.02 -0.96 2.10
C ILE A 132 -3.86 -0.85 1.11
N PHE A 133 -2.75 -0.26 1.54
CA PHE A 133 -1.53 -0.17 0.76
C PHE A 133 -0.45 -1.07 1.37
N PHE A 134 -0.02 -2.07 0.61
CA PHE A 134 1.11 -2.94 0.95
C PHE A 134 2.34 -2.49 0.18
N ASP A 135 3.32 -1.90 0.87
CA ASP A 135 4.64 -1.64 0.29
C ASP A 135 5.55 -2.87 0.44
N GLU A 136 6.51 -3.06 -0.44
CA GLU A 136 7.40 -4.25 -0.45
C GLU A 136 6.62 -5.58 -0.39
N LEU A 137 5.61 -5.71 -1.26
CA LEU A 137 4.71 -6.87 -1.28
C LEU A 137 5.46 -8.20 -1.48
N ASP A 138 6.63 -8.17 -2.12
CA ASP A 138 7.52 -9.33 -2.32
C ASP A 138 8.09 -9.88 -1.01
N GLY A 139 8.17 -9.08 0.05
CA GLY A 139 8.46 -9.58 1.39
C GLY A 139 7.29 -10.35 2.02
N LEU A 140 6.05 -9.96 1.71
CA LEU A 140 4.84 -10.57 2.27
C LEU A 140 4.44 -11.85 1.52
N ALA A 141 4.51 -11.81 0.20
CA ALA A 141 3.98 -12.85 -0.68
C ALA A 141 4.97 -13.32 -1.75
N PRO A 142 6.11 -13.90 -1.34
CA PRO A 142 7.07 -14.46 -2.28
C PRO A 142 6.50 -15.70 -3.01
N ILE A 143 7.11 -16.08 -4.14
CA ILE A 143 6.83 -17.36 -4.81
C ILE A 143 7.00 -18.52 -3.83
N ARG A 144 6.03 -19.42 -3.82
CA ARG A 144 6.07 -20.66 -3.04
C ARG A 144 6.98 -21.66 -3.73
N ASP A 145 8.15 -21.89 -3.16
CA ASP A 145 9.05 -23.00 -3.51
C ASP A 145 9.27 -23.92 -2.30
N LYS A 146 9.84 -25.11 -2.53
CA LYS A 146 10.12 -26.09 -1.46
C LYS A 146 11.07 -25.56 -0.39
N GLN A 147 11.86 -24.52 -0.69
CA GLN A 147 12.76 -23.84 0.24
C GLN A 147 12.16 -22.61 0.94
N THR A 148 11.02 -22.07 0.49
CA THR A 148 10.39 -20.96 1.21
C THR A 148 9.82 -21.43 2.54
N ASP A 149 10.02 -20.64 3.60
CA ASP A 149 9.49 -20.95 4.93
C ASP A 149 7.99 -21.25 4.88
N GLN A 150 7.57 -22.28 5.62
CA GLN A 150 6.16 -22.65 5.77
C GLN A 150 5.30 -21.47 6.23
N ILE A 151 5.90 -20.54 6.99
CA ILE A 151 5.28 -19.29 7.46
C ILE A 151 4.88 -18.39 6.29
N HIS A 152 5.77 -18.17 5.31
CA HIS A 152 5.42 -17.35 4.14
C HIS A 152 4.29 -18.00 3.33
N SER A 153 4.34 -19.32 3.15
CA SER A 153 3.31 -20.06 2.41
C SER A 153 1.92 -19.92 3.03
N SER A 154 1.80 -19.97 4.36
CA SER A 154 0.51 -19.82 5.06
C SER A 154 -0.01 -18.38 5.02
N VAL A 155 0.88 -17.39 5.10
CA VAL A 155 0.54 -15.97 4.95
C VAL A 155 0.05 -15.66 3.54
N VAL A 156 0.72 -16.15 2.50
CA VAL A 156 0.26 -15.97 1.11
C VAL A 156 -1.11 -16.61 0.92
N ALA A 157 -1.32 -17.83 1.42
CA ALA A 157 -2.63 -18.49 1.36
C ALA A 157 -3.73 -17.67 2.05
N THR A 158 -3.42 -17.08 3.20
CA THR A 158 -4.36 -16.20 3.92
C THR A 158 -4.65 -14.93 3.12
N LEU A 159 -3.64 -14.29 2.54
CA LEU A 159 -3.84 -13.11 1.69
C LEU A 159 -4.70 -13.42 0.47
N LEU A 160 -4.46 -14.56 -0.22
CA LEU A 160 -5.32 -14.99 -1.33
C LEU A 160 -6.78 -15.12 -0.91
N ALA A 161 -7.05 -15.79 0.23
CA ALA A 161 -8.41 -15.96 0.73
C ALA A 161 -9.08 -14.63 1.10
N LEU A 162 -8.30 -13.68 1.65
CA LEU A 162 -8.79 -12.33 1.96
C LEU A 162 -9.12 -11.53 0.69
N MET A 163 -8.27 -11.61 -0.34
CA MET A 163 -8.49 -10.97 -1.64
C MET A 163 -9.73 -11.55 -2.35
N ASP A 164 -9.87 -12.88 -2.40
CA ASP A 164 -11.06 -13.54 -2.97
C ASP A 164 -12.34 -13.13 -2.22
N GLY A 165 -12.23 -12.86 -0.92
CA GLY A 165 -13.33 -12.36 -0.08
C GLY A 165 -13.66 -10.87 -0.24
N LEU A 166 -12.96 -10.11 -1.11
CA LEU A 166 -13.27 -8.71 -1.39
C LEU A 166 -14.54 -8.52 -2.21
N ASP A 167 -15.02 -9.58 -2.89
CA ASP A 167 -16.24 -9.51 -3.69
C ASP A 167 -17.46 -9.05 -2.87
N ASN A 168 -17.51 -9.45 -1.59
CA ASN A 168 -18.56 -9.10 -0.63
C ASN A 168 -18.27 -7.80 0.16
N LYS A 169 -17.22 -7.05 -0.20
CA LYS A 169 -16.75 -5.86 0.54
C LYS A 169 -16.61 -4.65 -0.38
N PRO A 170 -17.72 -4.10 -0.92
CA PRO A 170 -17.68 -2.93 -1.80
C PRO A 170 -17.09 -1.73 -1.06
N GLY A 171 -16.24 -0.95 -1.73
CA GLY A 171 -15.57 0.24 -1.15
C GLY A 171 -14.27 -0.04 -0.39
N LEU A 172 -13.80 -1.29 -0.37
CA LEU A 172 -12.44 -1.64 0.09
C LEU A 172 -11.58 -1.97 -1.14
N ILE A 173 -10.45 -1.28 -1.29
CA ILE A 173 -9.50 -1.47 -2.40
C ILE A 173 -8.14 -1.82 -1.82
N VAL A 174 -7.44 -2.76 -2.46
CA VAL A 174 -6.08 -3.17 -2.05
C VAL A 174 -5.06 -2.77 -3.11
N ILE A 175 -4.03 -2.05 -2.71
CA ILE A 175 -2.92 -1.65 -3.57
C ILE A 175 -1.66 -2.35 -3.06
N GLY A 176 -0.95 -3.05 -3.93
CA GLY A 176 0.35 -3.63 -3.64
C GLY A 176 1.44 -2.88 -4.40
N ALA A 177 2.61 -2.68 -3.80
CA ALA A 177 3.79 -2.16 -4.47
C ALA A 177 4.97 -3.14 -4.31
N THR A 178 5.70 -3.37 -5.40
CA THR A 178 6.90 -4.20 -5.39
C THR A 178 7.95 -3.66 -6.37
N ASN A 179 9.22 -3.98 -6.13
CA ASN A 179 10.28 -3.74 -7.10
C ASN A 179 10.55 -4.97 -7.99
N ARG A 180 10.00 -6.14 -7.65
CA ARG A 180 10.30 -7.44 -8.25
C ARG A 180 9.00 -8.20 -8.51
N ILE A 181 8.34 -7.90 -9.63
CA ILE A 181 7.05 -8.52 -9.96
C ILE A 181 7.16 -10.05 -10.15
N GLU A 182 8.32 -10.51 -10.61
CA GLU A 182 8.68 -11.91 -10.76
C GLU A 182 8.87 -12.63 -9.42
N ALA A 183 9.05 -11.91 -8.31
CA ALA A 183 9.17 -12.50 -6.98
C ALA A 183 7.81 -12.72 -6.29
N ILE A 184 6.73 -12.15 -6.83
CA ILE A 184 5.37 -12.26 -6.26
C ILE A 184 4.73 -13.58 -6.69
N ASP A 185 4.00 -14.21 -5.76
CA ASP A 185 3.17 -15.37 -6.06
C ASP A 185 2.22 -15.10 -7.27
N PRO A 186 2.33 -15.86 -8.38
CA PRO A 186 1.52 -15.63 -9.58
C PRO A 186 0.01 -15.73 -9.35
N ALA A 187 -0.43 -16.43 -8.30
CA ALA A 187 -1.84 -16.53 -7.96
C ALA A 187 -2.41 -15.17 -7.55
N LEU A 188 -1.63 -14.28 -6.91
CA LEU A 188 -2.09 -12.94 -6.53
C LEU A 188 -2.38 -12.05 -7.74
N ARG A 189 -1.73 -12.31 -8.88
CA ARG A 189 -1.84 -11.54 -10.13
C ARG A 189 -2.97 -12.00 -11.05
N ARG A 190 -3.76 -13.00 -10.61
CA ARG A 190 -4.90 -13.50 -11.39
C ARG A 190 -6.10 -12.55 -11.28
N PRO A 191 -6.98 -12.51 -12.29
CA PRO A 191 -8.22 -11.74 -12.22
C PRO A 191 -9.06 -12.08 -10.99
N GLY A 192 -9.63 -11.06 -10.34
CA GLY A 192 -10.35 -11.15 -9.06
C GLY A 192 -9.49 -10.78 -7.83
N ARG A 193 -8.22 -10.42 -8.02
CA ARG A 193 -7.23 -10.08 -6.96
C ARG A 193 -6.51 -8.79 -7.33
N PHE A 194 -5.25 -8.85 -7.78
CA PHE A 194 -4.57 -7.71 -8.40
C PHE A 194 -4.89 -7.67 -9.89
N ASP A 195 -6.10 -7.19 -10.20
CA ASP A 195 -6.68 -7.19 -11.54
C ASP A 195 -5.98 -6.24 -12.50
N LYS A 196 -5.32 -5.22 -11.93
CA LYS A 196 -4.63 -4.18 -12.68
C LYS A 196 -3.17 -4.13 -12.26
N GLU A 197 -2.29 -4.29 -13.23
CA GLU A 197 -0.85 -4.07 -13.03
C GLU A 197 -0.45 -2.73 -13.64
N MET A 198 0.34 -1.95 -12.90
CA MET A 198 0.85 -0.65 -13.35
C MET A 198 2.38 -0.63 -13.25
N TYR A 199 3.02 -0.50 -14.41
CA TYR A 199 4.47 -0.39 -14.50
C TYR A 199 4.94 1.04 -14.29
N PHE A 200 5.88 1.25 -13.39
CA PHE A 200 6.53 2.53 -13.11
C PHE A 200 7.94 2.53 -13.70
N PRO A 201 8.15 3.06 -14.92
CA PRO A 201 9.47 3.12 -15.55
C PRO A 201 10.39 4.13 -14.85
N LEU A 202 11.67 4.09 -15.20
CA LEU A 202 12.59 5.20 -14.90
C LEU A 202 12.13 6.47 -15.63
N PRO A 203 12.28 7.66 -15.02
CA PRO A 203 11.77 8.90 -15.61
C PRO A 203 12.55 9.27 -16.87
N GLY A 204 11.81 9.55 -17.95
CA GLY A 204 12.31 10.14 -19.19
C GLY A 204 12.74 11.61 -19.03
N VAL A 205 13.13 12.27 -20.12
CA VAL A 205 13.63 13.66 -20.09
C VAL A 205 12.58 14.62 -19.52
N GLU A 206 11.36 14.61 -20.06
CA GLU A 206 10.28 15.49 -19.60
C GLU A 206 9.89 15.19 -18.14
N ALA A 207 9.73 13.91 -17.79
CA ALA A 207 9.44 13.49 -16.42
C ALA A 207 10.52 13.97 -15.43
N ARG A 208 11.80 13.93 -15.81
CA ARG A 208 12.88 14.47 -14.96
C ARG A 208 12.81 15.99 -14.84
N ARG A 209 12.40 16.72 -15.89
CA ARG A 209 12.19 18.17 -15.79
C ARG A 209 11.09 18.48 -14.77
N GLU A 210 9.93 17.82 -14.90
CA GLU A 210 8.80 17.98 -13.97
C GLU A 210 9.12 17.58 -12.52
N ILE A 211 10.07 16.66 -12.30
CA ILE A 211 10.52 16.26 -10.96
C ILE A 211 11.46 17.31 -10.33
N LEU A 212 12.18 18.08 -11.15
CA LEU A 212 13.16 19.08 -10.70
C LEU A 212 12.59 20.49 -10.56
N GLU A 213 11.49 20.79 -11.26
CA GLU A 213 10.70 22.02 -11.14
C GLU A 213 9.87 22.05 -9.84
#